data_AF-A0A7W0M4X8-F1
#
_entry.id   AF-A0A7W0M4X8-F1
#
_cell.length_a   1.000
_cell.length_b   1.000
_cell.length_c   1.000
_cell.angle_alpha   90.00
_cell.angle_beta   90.00
_cell.angle_gamma   90.00
#
_symmetry.space_group_name_H-M   'P 1'
#
loop_
_entity.id
_entity.type
_entity.pdbx_description
1 polymer ?
#
loop_
_entity_poly.entity_id
_entity_poly.type
_entity_poly.pdbx_seq_one_letter_code
_entity_poly.pdbx_strand_id
1 'polypeptide(L)'
;MRLEEAKALLEAEQWPGAYHLTGLAVECALKAWISRQTRANTFPLRDGGKLYVHEAEKLVAQGGLTIHLQSEKAANPPFAIKWALVAQWSVDSRYDANTSEALAKDLYSAVTNRRSGVLRWIRRHW
;
A
#
# COMPACT_ATOMS: atom_id res chain seq x y z
N MET A 1 -4.14 -0.10 -12.21
CA MET A 1 -3.73 0.23 -10.81
C MET A 1 -3.09 1.60 -10.87
N ARG A 2 -3.38 2.50 -9.91
CA ARG A 2 -3.10 3.96 -9.98
C ARG A 2 -1.62 4.39 -10.04
N LEU A 3 -0.69 3.46 -10.24
CA LEU A 3 0.75 3.75 -10.24
C LEU A 3 1.21 4.49 -11.48
N GLU A 4 0.54 4.32 -12.62
CA GLU A 4 0.86 5.08 -13.84
C GLU A 4 0.50 6.55 -13.67
N GLU A 5 -0.66 6.84 -13.08
CA GLU A 5 -1.04 8.21 -12.72
C GLU A 5 -0.13 8.79 -11.63
N ALA A 6 0.22 8.01 -10.61
CA ALA A 6 1.18 8.46 -9.59
C ALA A 6 2.55 8.82 -10.19
N LYS A 7 3.02 8.05 -11.17
CA LYS A 7 4.26 8.32 -11.91
C LYS A 7 4.16 9.61 -12.71
N ALA A 8 3.07 9.80 -13.44
CA ALA A 8 2.83 11.03 -14.21
C ALA A 8 2.82 12.27 -13.30
N LEU A 9 2.19 12.17 -12.11
CA LEU A 9 2.18 13.25 -11.12
C LEU A 9 3.57 13.52 -10.53
N LEU A 10 4.39 12.49 -10.29
CA LEU A 10 5.79 12.69 -9.87
C LEU A 10 6.61 13.42 -10.93
N GLU A 11 6.44 13.06 -12.19
CA GLU A 11 7.15 13.69 -13.32
C GLU A 11 6.69 15.13 -13.54
N ALA A 12 5.44 15.45 -13.18
CA ALA A 12 4.88 16.80 -13.19
C ALA A 12 5.06 17.58 -11.87
N GLU A 13 5.89 17.07 -10.94
CA GLU A 13 6.18 17.70 -9.64
C GLU A 13 4.95 17.92 -8.74
N GLN A 14 3.88 17.16 -8.96
CA GLN A 14 2.65 17.19 -8.17
C GLN A 14 2.76 16.23 -6.97
N TRP A 15 3.59 16.60 -5.99
CA TRP A 15 3.98 15.72 -4.88
C TRP A 15 2.82 15.18 -4.02
N PRO A 16 1.85 16.01 -3.57
CA PRO A 16 0.72 15.51 -2.78
C PRO A 16 -0.12 14.47 -3.52
N GLY A 17 -0.41 14.75 -4.80
CA GLY A 17 -1.19 13.84 -5.64
C GLY A 17 -0.45 12.53 -5.91
N ALA A 18 0.84 12.61 -6.23
CA ALA A 18 1.69 11.44 -6.41
C ALA A 18 1.75 10.56 -5.16
N TYR A 19 1.97 11.16 -3.98
CA TYR A 19 2.02 10.45 -2.70
C TYR A 19 0.69 9.77 -2.39
N HIS A 20 -0.44 10.49 -2.55
CA HIS A 20 -1.77 9.96 -2.31
C HIS A 20 -2.09 8.75 -3.21
N LEU A 21 -1.90 8.88 -4.53
CA LEU A 21 -2.18 7.80 -5.47
C LEU A 21 -1.26 6.60 -5.30
N THR A 22 -0.02 6.82 -4.87
CA THR A 22 0.93 5.74 -4.57
C THR A 22 0.44 4.88 -3.41
N GLY A 23 0.07 5.48 -2.28
CA GLY A 23 -0.44 4.73 -1.14
C GLY A 23 -1.79 4.07 -1.43
N LEU A 24 -2.67 4.76 -2.17
CA LEU A 24 -3.94 4.19 -2.62
C LEU A 24 -3.74 2.93 -3.49
N ALA A 25 -2.69 2.89 -4.31
CA ALA A 25 -2.38 1.70 -5.10
C ALA A 25 -2.04 0.47 -4.22
N VAL A 26 -1.35 0.68 -3.09
CA VAL A 26 -1.08 -0.38 -2.11
C VAL A 26 -2.36 -0.85 -1.43
N GLU A 27 -3.19 0.09 -0.99
CA GLU A 27 -4.49 -0.22 -0.37
C GLU A 27 -5.36 -1.06 -1.32
N CYS A 28 -5.47 -0.64 -2.59
CA CYS A 28 -6.19 -1.39 -3.62
C CYS A 28 -5.61 -2.80 -3.80
N ALA A 29 -4.28 -2.96 -3.79
CA ALA A 29 -3.64 -4.26 -3.94
C ALA A 29 -3.95 -5.21 -2.77
N LEU A 30 -3.95 -4.70 -1.54
CA LEU A 30 -4.32 -5.46 -0.34
C LEU A 30 -5.81 -5.80 -0.33
N LYS A 31 -6.69 -4.85 -0.66
CA LYS A 31 -8.14 -5.09 -0.74
C LYS A 31 -8.49 -6.09 -1.85
N ALA A 32 -7.80 -6.04 -2.99
CA ALA A 32 -7.96 -7.03 -4.06
C ALA A 32 -7.54 -8.44 -3.60
N TRP A 33 -6.46 -8.55 -2.82
CA TRP A 33 -6.05 -9.80 -2.19
C TRP A 33 -7.12 -10.35 -1.24
N ILE A 34 -7.61 -9.52 -0.31
CA ILE A 34 -8.67 -9.91 0.64
C ILE A 34 -9.92 -10.38 -0.12
N SER A 35 -10.32 -9.65 -1.16
CA SER A 35 -11.52 -9.97 -1.95
C SER A 35 -11.42 -11.35 -2.63
N ARG A 36 -10.20 -11.78 -3.03
CA ARG A 36 -9.98 -13.13 -3.60
C ARG A 36 -10.13 -14.24 -2.56
N GLN A 37 -9.80 -13.96 -1.30
CA GLN A 37 -9.88 -14.93 -0.20
C GLN A 37 -11.32 -15.11 0.30
N THR A 38 -12.21 -14.14 0.04
CA THR A 38 -13.63 -14.26 0.40
C THR A 38 -14.38 -15.12 -0.62
N ARG A 39 -15.26 -16.01 -0.16
CA ARG A 39 -16.20 -16.72 -1.04
C ARG A 39 -17.08 -15.71 -1.78
N ALA A 40 -17.45 -16.01 -3.02
CA ALA A 40 -18.39 -15.19 -3.78
C ALA A 40 -19.65 -14.89 -2.92
N ASN A 41 -20.12 -13.64 -2.94
CA ASN A 41 -21.26 -13.13 -2.14
C ASN A 41 -21.07 -13.07 -0.61
N THR A 42 -19.84 -13.16 -0.09
CA THR A 42 -19.55 -12.89 1.34
C THR A 42 -18.78 -11.60 1.57
N PHE A 43 -18.60 -10.78 0.53
CA PHE A 43 -17.92 -9.49 0.63
C PHE A 43 -18.94 -8.33 0.65
N PRO A 44 -18.81 -7.39 1.59
CA PRO A 44 -17.92 -7.45 2.75
C PRO A 44 -18.45 -8.46 3.78
N LEU A 45 -17.53 -9.09 4.54
CA LEU A 45 -17.87 -9.90 5.73
C LEU A 45 -18.78 -9.07 6.64
N ARG A 46 -19.66 -9.71 7.43
CA ARG A 46 -20.71 -9.12 8.28
C ARG A 46 -20.30 -7.86 9.09
N ASP A 47 -19.01 -7.62 9.29
CA ASP A 47 -18.37 -6.40 9.82
C ASP A 47 -17.73 -5.50 8.73
N GLY A 48 -18.50 -5.06 7.72
CA GLY A 48 -17.97 -4.25 6.61
C GLY A 48 -17.25 -2.96 7.02
N GLY A 49 -17.55 -2.43 8.22
CA GLY A 49 -16.86 -1.29 8.85
C GLY A 49 -15.35 -1.47 8.98
N LYS A 50 -14.85 -2.71 9.10
CA LYS A 50 -13.42 -3.00 9.27
C LYS A 50 -12.61 -2.87 7.96
N LEU A 51 -13.26 -2.90 6.79
CA LEU A 51 -12.62 -2.72 5.48
C LEU A 51 -12.49 -1.24 5.07
N TYR A 52 -13.16 -0.33 5.79
CA TYR A 52 -13.00 1.13 5.66
C TYR A 52 -11.81 1.67 6.45
N VAL A 53 -11.04 0.78 7.09
CA VAL A 53 -9.78 1.18 7.70
C VAL A 53 -8.75 1.37 6.60
N HIS A 54 -8.38 2.61 6.36
CA HIS A 54 -7.34 3.01 5.42
C HIS A 54 -5.93 2.83 6.01
N GLU A 55 -5.71 1.74 6.72
CA GLU A 55 -4.45 1.43 7.39
C GLU A 55 -3.91 0.10 6.86
N ALA A 56 -2.72 0.16 6.26
CA ALA A 56 -2.09 -0.99 5.61
C ALA A 56 -1.91 -2.19 6.56
N GLU A 57 -1.61 -1.95 7.84
CA GLU A 57 -1.41 -3.03 8.82
C GLU A 57 -2.71 -3.79 9.13
N LYS A 58 -3.83 -3.08 9.27
CA LYS A 58 -5.13 -3.74 9.51
C LYS A 58 -5.55 -4.57 8.30
N LEU A 59 -5.29 -4.08 7.09
CA LEU A 59 -5.56 -4.83 5.85
C LEU A 59 -4.67 -6.08 5.72
N VAL A 60 -3.39 -6.01 6.11
CA VAL A 60 -2.52 -7.18 6.18
C VAL A 60 -3.08 -8.23 7.14
N ALA A 61 -3.52 -7.81 8.32
CA ALA A 61 -4.11 -8.71 9.31
C ALA A 61 -5.39 -9.37 8.79
N GLN A 62 -6.29 -8.60 8.19
CA GLN A 62 -7.53 -9.11 7.58
C GLN A 62 -7.28 -10.05 6.40
N GLY A 63 -6.21 -9.81 5.64
CA GLY A 63 -5.79 -10.67 4.53
C GLY A 63 -5.01 -11.92 4.94
N GLY A 64 -4.84 -12.18 6.24
CA GLY A 64 -4.06 -13.32 6.73
C GLY A 64 -2.56 -13.24 6.41
N LEU A 65 -2.04 -12.05 6.08
CA LEU A 65 -0.66 -11.86 5.63
C LEU A 65 0.31 -11.53 6.78
N THR A 66 -0.15 -11.46 8.03
CA THR A 66 0.69 -11.04 9.17
C THR A 66 1.96 -11.87 9.31
N ILE A 67 1.87 -13.20 9.27
CA ILE A 67 3.04 -14.08 9.40
C ILE A 67 3.99 -13.90 8.21
N HIS A 68 3.45 -13.81 6.99
CA HIS A 68 4.24 -13.56 5.78
C HIS A 68 4.95 -12.20 5.81
N LEU A 69 4.29 -11.17 6.36
CA LEU A 69 4.87 -9.84 6.51
C LEU A 69 6.03 -9.87 7.51
N GLN A 70 5.85 -10.49 8.68
CA GLN A 70 6.91 -10.57 9.70
C GLN A 70 8.11 -11.37 9.18
N SER A 71 7.85 -12.48 8.47
CA SER A 71 8.91 -13.29 7.86
C SER A 71 9.69 -12.50 6.81
N GLU A 72 9.01 -11.77 5.90
CA GLU A 72 9.70 -10.95 4.90
C GLU A 72 10.46 -9.78 5.55
N LYS A 73 9.89 -9.12 6.56
CA LYS A 73 10.59 -8.05 7.31
C LYS A 73 11.87 -8.57 7.96
N ALA A 74 11.85 -9.78 8.52
CA ALA A 74 13.02 -10.40 9.14
C ALA A 74 14.08 -10.84 8.12
N ALA A 75 13.64 -11.41 6.99
CA ALA A 75 14.55 -11.93 5.96
C ALA A 75 15.12 -10.85 5.03
N ASN A 76 14.46 -9.69 4.92
CA ASN A 76 14.75 -8.66 3.94
C ASN A 76 14.72 -7.25 4.59
N PRO A 77 15.82 -6.82 5.23
CA PRO A 77 15.89 -5.50 5.86
C PRO A 77 15.54 -4.33 4.93
N PRO A 78 15.96 -4.32 3.64
CA PRO A 78 15.52 -3.30 2.68
C PRO A 78 14.00 -3.25 2.45
N PHE A 79 13.29 -4.39 2.55
CA PHE A 79 11.84 -4.42 2.50
C PHE A 79 11.22 -3.86 3.78
N ALA A 80 11.78 -4.17 4.96
CA ALA A 80 11.26 -3.67 6.23
C ALA A 80 11.22 -2.12 6.29
N ILE A 81 12.25 -1.45 5.77
CA ILE A 81 12.30 0.02 5.66
C ILE A 81 11.20 0.53 4.71
N LYS A 82 11.04 -0.09 3.55
CA LYS A 82 10.01 0.30 2.57
C LYS A 82 8.60 0.08 3.11
N TRP A 83 8.40 -1.01 3.84
CA TRP A 83 7.14 -1.27 4.52
C TRP A 83 6.85 -0.21 5.58
N ALA A 84 7.84 0.22 6.37
CA ALA A 84 7.67 1.27 7.36
C ALA A 84 7.24 2.61 6.74
N LEU A 85 7.73 2.95 5.55
CA LEU A 85 7.28 4.13 4.80
C LEU A 85 5.82 3.98 4.34
N VAL A 86 5.46 2.83 3.80
CA VAL A 86 4.10 2.55 3.34
C VAL A 86 3.10 2.50 4.49
N ALA A 87 3.49 1.96 5.65
CA ALA A 87 2.64 1.88 6.83
C ALA A 87 2.32 3.25 7.46
N GLN A 88 3.13 4.28 7.19
CA GLN A 88 2.87 5.65 7.62
C GLN A 88 1.88 6.40 6.72
N TRP A 89 1.62 5.90 5.51
CA TRP A 89 0.65 6.51 4.61
C TRP A 89 -0.77 6.37 5.17
N SER A 90 -1.55 7.45 5.06
CA SER A 90 -2.98 7.49 5.38
C SER A 90 -3.77 8.05 4.19
N VAL A 91 -5.02 7.62 4.03
CA VAL A 91 -5.94 8.20 3.04
C VAL A 91 -6.11 9.71 3.22
N ASP A 92 -5.99 10.22 4.44
CA ASP A 92 -6.17 11.63 4.78
C ASP A 92 -5.06 12.52 4.20
N SER A 93 -3.94 11.93 3.77
CA SER A 93 -2.89 12.62 2.99
C SER A 93 -3.42 13.31 1.74
N ARG A 94 -4.60 12.92 1.25
CA ARG A 94 -5.32 13.61 0.17
C ARG A 94 -5.58 15.11 0.45
N TYR A 95 -5.62 15.51 1.71
CA TYR A 95 -5.86 16.89 2.12
C TYR A 95 -4.56 17.61 2.53
N ASP A 96 -3.44 16.90 2.56
CA ASP A 96 -2.14 17.48 2.92
C ASP A 96 -1.45 18.08 1.69
N ALA A 97 -1.62 19.39 1.52
CA ALA A 97 -0.95 20.14 0.47
C ALA A 97 0.56 20.31 0.70
N ASN A 98 1.09 19.97 1.88
CA ASN A 98 2.49 20.18 2.26
C ASN A 98 3.37 18.93 2.10
N THR A 99 2.87 17.90 1.41
CA THR A 99 3.68 16.72 1.08
C THR A 99 4.93 17.13 0.31
N SER A 100 6.10 16.79 0.85
CA SER A 100 7.38 17.11 0.22
C SER A 100 7.70 16.20 -0.96
N GLU A 101 8.55 16.70 -1.87
CA GLU A 101 9.13 15.92 -2.97
C GLU A 101 9.79 14.63 -2.46
N ALA A 102 10.61 14.73 -1.41
CA ALA A 102 11.32 13.60 -0.83
C ALA A 102 10.34 12.52 -0.38
N LEU A 103 9.28 12.90 0.33
CA LEU A 103 8.27 11.97 0.83
C LEU A 103 7.53 11.27 -0.31
N ALA A 104 7.15 12.02 -1.36
CA ALA A 104 6.49 11.47 -2.54
C ALA A 104 7.38 10.47 -3.29
N LYS A 105 8.65 10.83 -3.53
CA LYS A 105 9.62 9.97 -4.21
C LYS A 105 9.97 8.72 -3.39
N ASP A 106 10.14 8.87 -2.08
CA ASP A 106 10.46 7.77 -1.17
C ASP A 106 9.32 6.76 -1.11
N LEU A 107 8.07 7.20 -0.96
CA LEU A 107 6.92 6.31 -0.96
C LEU A 107 6.78 5.58 -2.31
N TYR A 108 6.90 6.31 -3.42
CA TYR A 108 6.80 5.71 -4.76
C TYR A 108 7.90 4.66 -5.00
N SER A 109 9.14 4.97 -4.62
CA SER A 109 10.26 4.03 -4.65
C SER A 109 10.00 2.82 -3.77
N ALA A 110 9.49 3.02 -2.54
CA ALA A 110 9.16 1.95 -1.61
C ALA A 110 8.12 0.97 -2.18
N VAL A 111 7.13 1.48 -2.90
CA VAL A 111 6.09 0.67 -3.53
C VAL A 111 6.58 -0.04 -4.79
N THR A 112 7.33 0.65 -5.65
CA THR A 112 7.66 0.18 -7.01
C THR A 112 9.02 -0.50 -7.14
N ASN A 113 9.84 -0.54 -6.09
CA ASN A 113 11.18 -1.13 -6.14
C ASN A 113 11.15 -2.57 -6.67
N ARG A 114 11.98 -2.85 -7.69
CA ARG A 114 11.97 -4.14 -8.41
C ARG A 114 12.40 -5.34 -7.55
N ARG A 115 13.20 -5.14 -6.50
CA ARG A 115 13.74 -6.24 -5.68
C ARG A 115 12.98 -6.38 -4.37
N SER A 116 12.73 -5.27 -3.68
CA SER A 116 12.17 -5.23 -2.32
C SER A 116 10.92 -4.35 -2.21
N GLY A 117 10.27 -4.02 -3.33
CA GLY A 117 9.09 -3.16 -3.34
C GLY A 117 7.87 -3.83 -2.72
N VAL A 118 7.08 -3.04 -1.99
CA VAL A 118 5.88 -3.54 -1.29
C VAL A 118 4.88 -4.16 -2.26
N LEU A 119 4.66 -3.53 -3.43
CA LEU A 119 3.71 -4.08 -4.40
C LEU A 119 4.18 -5.42 -4.97
N ARG A 120 5.49 -5.60 -5.16
CA ARG A 120 6.05 -6.90 -5.57
C ARG A 120 5.76 -7.96 -4.52
N TRP A 121 5.95 -7.66 -3.25
CA TRP A 121 5.65 -8.61 -2.17
C TRP A 121 4.16 -8.97 -2.13
N ILE A 122 3.24 -8.00 -2.19
CA ILE A 122 1.80 -8.27 -2.23
C ILE A 122 1.44 -9.20 -3.41
N ARG A 123 2.00 -8.93 -4.60
CA ARG A 123 1.80 -9.75 -5.81
C ARG A 123 2.35 -11.18 -5.72
N ARG A 124 3.30 -11.48 -4.83
CA ARG A 124 3.79 -12.86 -4.63
C ARG A 124 2.79 -13.73 -3.89
N HIS A 125 1.87 -13.10 -3.17
CA HIS A 125 0.81 -13.80 -2.46
C HIS A 125 -0.45 -13.93 -3.30
N TRP A 126 -0.65 -13.04 -4.30
CA TRP A 126 -1.77 -13.05 -5.25
C TRP A 126 -2.02 -14.39 -5.96
#